data_AF-A0A8K0DEP3-F1
#
_entry.id   AF-A0A8K0DEP3-F1
#
_cell.length_a   1.000
_cell.length_b   1.000
_cell.length_c   1.000
_cell.angle_alpha   90.00
_cell.angle_beta   90.00
_cell.angle_gamma   90.00
#
_symmetry.space_group_name_H-M   'P 1'
#
loop_
_entity.id
_entity.type
_entity.pdbx_description
1 polymer ?
#
loop_
_entity_poly.entity_id
_entity_poly.type
_entity_poly.pdbx_seq_one_letter_code
_entity_poly.pdbx_strand_id
1 'polypeptide(L)'
;MSASMVRKSLAIVDKDFNRNKGKTKSGKKKSVANLIPDNHKIKKKINRKGHKETVEVLKTEAKLTVAEARKHCKSKDEILKENLRKLKLIQEHSKVDLEEEVTHQLIERAITKRPVKTKVKKGVQKTAFTEEDFAKFEAEYFDE
;
A
#
# COMPACT_ATOMS: atom_id res chain seq x y z
N MET A 1 56.45 -8.65 -37.74
CA MET A 1 55.52 -9.15 -36.70
C MET A 1 55.12 -8.00 -35.78
N SER A 2 53.83 -7.84 -35.46
CA SER A 2 53.37 -6.73 -34.62
C SER A 2 53.61 -7.03 -33.14
N ALA A 3 53.95 -6.00 -32.36
CA ALA A 3 54.16 -6.12 -30.91
C ALA A 3 52.91 -6.65 -30.18
N SER A 4 51.70 -6.41 -30.71
CA SER A 4 50.45 -6.95 -30.19
C SER A 4 50.34 -8.46 -30.37
N MET A 5 50.83 -9.00 -31.49
CA MET A 5 50.86 -10.43 -31.76
C MET A 5 51.85 -11.16 -30.84
N VAL A 6 53.05 -10.58 -30.65
CA VAL A 6 54.07 -11.09 -29.72
C VAL A 6 53.56 -11.12 -28.27
N ARG A 7 52.81 -10.10 -27.85
CA ARG A 7 52.21 -10.08 -26.50
C ARG A 7 51.12 -11.14 -26.31
N LYS A 8 50.34 -11.43 -27.36
CA LYS A 8 49.30 -12.46 -27.31
C LYS A 8 49.90 -13.86 -27.29
N SER A 9 50.94 -14.12 -28.07
CA SER A 9 51.64 -15.41 -28.04
C SER A 9 52.33 -15.65 -26.68
N LEU A 10 53.00 -14.64 -26.12
CA LEU A 10 53.58 -14.72 -24.76
C LEU A 10 52.53 -15.00 -23.68
N ALA A 11 51.33 -14.41 -23.80
CA ALA A 11 50.24 -14.67 -22.86
C ALA A 11 49.68 -16.11 -22.93
N ILE A 12 49.86 -16.82 -24.06
CA ILE A 12 49.44 -18.21 -24.23
C ILE A 12 50.51 -19.16 -23.68
N VAL A 13 51.78 -18.86 -23.95
CA VAL A 13 52.92 -19.71 -23.56
C VAL A 13 53.23 -19.58 -22.07
N ASP A 14 53.14 -18.38 -21.53
CA ASP A 14 53.56 -18.08 -20.16
C ASP A 14 52.36 -17.64 -19.30
N LYS A 15 51.91 -18.54 -18.43
CA LYS A 15 50.70 -18.36 -17.60
C LYS A 15 50.87 -17.23 -16.57
N ASP A 16 52.09 -16.89 -16.22
CA ASP A 16 52.41 -15.82 -15.26
C ASP A 16 52.61 -14.45 -15.93
N PHE A 17 52.68 -14.38 -17.27
CA PHE A 17 52.87 -13.13 -18.03
C PHE A 17 51.78 -12.07 -17.77
N ASN A 18 50.56 -12.50 -17.44
CA ASN A 18 49.45 -11.61 -17.11
C ASN A 18 49.27 -11.36 -15.59
N ARG A 19 50.01 -12.08 -14.72
CA ARG A 19 49.89 -11.94 -13.26
C ARG A 19 50.44 -10.61 -12.74
N ASN A 20 51.45 -10.06 -13.43
CA ASN A 20 52.11 -8.80 -13.05
C ASN A 20 51.53 -7.55 -13.72
N LYS A 21 50.50 -7.67 -14.57
CA LYS A 21 49.77 -6.50 -15.08
C LYS A 21 48.79 -6.04 -14.02
N GLY A 22 49.13 -4.94 -13.36
CA GLY A 22 48.29 -4.26 -12.39
C GLY A 22 46.84 -4.21 -12.86
N LYS A 23 45.93 -4.62 -11.97
CA LYS A 23 44.49 -4.71 -12.17
C LYS A 23 43.98 -3.50 -12.96
N THR A 24 43.72 -3.69 -14.25
CA THR A 24 42.90 -2.75 -15.01
C THR A 24 41.56 -2.68 -14.31
N LYS A 25 41.11 -1.46 -13.97
CA LYS A 25 39.81 -1.22 -13.34
C LYS A 25 38.73 -1.74 -14.28
N SER A 26 38.37 -3.02 -14.14
CA SER A 26 37.20 -3.59 -14.78
C SER A 26 36.00 -2.77 -14.28
N GLY A 27 35.26 -2.20 -15.22
CA GLY A 27 34.17 -1.29 -14.94
C GLY A 27 33.27 -1.86 -13.86
N LYS A 28 33.09 -1.11 -12.77
CA LYS A 28 32.08 -1.41 -11.75
C LYS A 28 30.77 -1.65 -12.51
N LYS A 29 30.22 -2.86 -12.40
CA LYS A 29 28.89 -3.18 -12.93
C LYS A 29 27.94 -2.07 -12.46
N LYS A 30 27.34 -1.33 -13.40
CA LYS A 30 26.45 -0.21 -13.09
C LYS A 30 25.21 -0.79 -12.41
N SER A 31 25.10 -0.69 -11.09
CA SER A 31 23.83 -0.87 -10.41
C SER A 31 22.85 0.20 -10.89
N VAL A 32 21.55 -0.07 -10.86
CA VAL A 32 20.51 0.87 -11.31
C VAL A 32 20.63 2.23 -10.60
N ALA A 33 21.04 2.25 -9.33
CA ALA A 33 21.30 3.47 -8.57
C ALA A 33 22.45 4.35 -9.13
N ASN A 34 23.39 3.76 -9.87
CA ASN A 34 24.47 4.51 -10.55
C ASN A 34 24.03 5.12 -11.89
N LEU A 35 22.81 4.81 -12.38
CA LEU A 35 22.22 5.46 -13.56
C LEU A 35 21.56 6.81 -13.21
N ILE A 36 21.16 6.99 -11.96
CA ILE A 36 20.53 8.23 -11.50
C ILE A 36 21.60 9.34 -11.39
N PRO A 37 21.38 10.53 -11.99
CA PRO A 37 22.28 11.66 -11.85
C PRO A 37 22.44 12.10 -10.39
N ASP A 38 23.63 12.59 -10.03
CA ASP A 38 23.97 12.91 -8.65
C ASP A 38 23.10 13.99 -7.99
N ASN A 39 22.51 14.87 -8.78
CA ASN A 39 21.63 15.96 -8.32
C ASN A 39 20.23 15.45 -7.94
N HIS A 40 19.84 14.27 -8.42
CA HIS A 40 18.52 13.67 -8.15
C HIS A 40 18.58 12.68 -6.98
N LYS A 41 19.77 12.41 -6.44
CA LYS A 41 19.97 11.48 -5.32
C LYS A 41 19.75 12.18 -3.99
N ILE A 42 18.99 11.54 -3.11
CA ILE A 42 18.81 12.01 -1.73
C ILE A 42 20.08 11.68 -0.93
N LYS A 43 20.91 12.70 -0.70
CA LYS A 43 22.19 12.60 0.01
C LYS A 43 22.09 13.22 1.41
N LYS A 44 22.69 12.57 2.41
CA LYS A 44 22.86 13.11 3.77
C LYS A 44 24.35 13.22 4.08
N LYS A 45 24.76 14.34 4.66
CA LYS A 45 26.11 14.51 5.21
C LYS A 45 26.16 13.82 6.57
N ILE A 46 27.08 12.87 6.74
CA ILE A 46 27.35 12.20 8.00
C ILE A 46 28.82 12.43 8.40
N ASN A 47 29.06 12.53 9.71
CA ASN A 47 30.42 12.55 10.24
C ASN A 47 30.78 11.14 10.68
N ARG A 48 31.81 10.55 10.05
CA ARG A 48 32.31 9.23 10.43
C ARG A 48 33.79 9.35 10.77
N LYS A 49 34.16 9.02 12.00
CA LYS A 49 35.55 9.08 12.50
C LYS A 49 36.25 10.43 12.20
N GLY A 50 35.54 11.54 12.40
CA GLY A 50 36.08 12.89 12.19
C GLY A 50 36.06 13.40 10.74
N HIS A 51 35.69 12.57 9.76
CA HIS A 51 35.56 13.00 8.37
C HIS A 51 34.10 13.20 7.96
N LYS A 52 33.84 14.29 7.20
CA LYS A 52 32.54 14.60 6.60
C LYS A 52 32.39 13.78 5.31
N GLU A 53 31.47 12.81 5.32
CA GLU A 53 31.14 11.99 4.15
C GLU A 53 29.70 12.24 3.70
N THR A 54 29.47 12.32 2.39
CA THR A 54 28.11 12.36 1.81
C THR A 54 27.66 10.95 1.49
N VAL A 55 26.62 10.48 2.16
CA VAL A 55 26.05 9.14 1.96
C VAL A 55 24.65 9.24 1.37
N GLU A 56 24.36 8.40 0.38
CA GLU A 56 23.04 8.26 -0.21
C GLU A 56 22.10 7.56 0.77
N VAL A 57 20.94 8.18 1.03
CA VAL A 57 19.98 7.73 2.05
C VAL A 57 19.16 6.56 1.55
N LEU A 58 18.76 6.59 0.28
CA LEU A 58 17.96 5.55 -0.35
C LEU A 58 18.89 4.50 -0.96
N LYS A 59 19.21 3.45 -0.19
CA LYS A 59 19.88 2.27 -0.74
C LYS A 59 18.85 1.40 -1.44
N THR A 60 18.98 1.20 -2.74
CA THR A 60 18.02 0.41 -3.53
C THR A 60 18.11 -1.09 -3.27
N GLU A 61 19.24 -1.59 -2.75
CA GLU A 61 19.42 -3.01 -2.46
C GLU A 61 20.30 -3.20 -1.22
N ALA A 62 19.67 -3.28 -0.04
CA ALA A 62 20.29 -4.00 1.06
C ALA A 62 20.23 -5.48 0.69
N LYS A 63 21.35 -6.05 0.24
CA LYS A 63 21.45 -7.49 0.02
C LYS A 63 21.15 -8.16 1.36
N LEU A 64 20.00 -8.83 1.47
CA LEU A 64 19.64 -9.59 2.65
C LEU A 64 20.72 -10.65 2.87
N THR A 65 21.62 -10.38 3.80
CA THR A 65 22.68 -11.33 4.13
C THR A 65 22.08 -12.48 4.92
N VAL A 66 22.69 -13.67 4.86
CA VAL A 66 22.24 -14.82 5.67
C VAL A 66 22.24 -14.47 7.17
N ALA A 67 23.16 -13.61 7.61
CA ALA A 67 23.20 -13.11 8.99
C ALA A 67 21.99 -12.23 9.33
N GLU A 68 21.52 -11.39 8.41
CA GLU A 68 20.30 -10.60 8.59
C GLU A 68 19.04 -11.48 8.51
N ALA A 69 19.00 -12.43 7.57
CA ALA A 69 17.90 -13.39 7.46
C ALA A 69 17.71 -14.20 8.75
N ARG A 70 18.82 -14.66 9.36
CA ARG A 70 18.80 -15.39 10.64
C ARG A 70 18.27 -14.56 11.80
N LYS A 71 18.47 -13.23 11.81
CA LYS A 71 17.87 -12.34 12.83
C LYS A 71 16.35 -12.24 12.71
N HIS A 72 15.81 -12.53 11.53
CA HIS A 72 14.37 -12.52 11.26
C HIS A 72 13.73 -13.92 11.34
N CYS A 73 14.52 -14.97 11.51
CA CYS A 73 14.03 -16.32 11.79
C CYS A 73 13.51 -16.40 13.23
N LYS A 74 12.23 -16.10 13.41
CA LYS A 74 11.51 -16.27 14.68
C LYS A 74 11.29 -17.75 14.99
N SER A 75 11.22 -18.09 16.27
CA SER A 75 10.82 -19.44 16.69
C SER A 75 9.33 -19.69 16.38
N LYS A 76 8.92 -20.95 16.29
CA LYS A 76 7.51 -21.31 16.04
C LYS A 76 6.58 -20.72 17.11
N ASP A 77 7.04 -20.68 18.35
CA ASP A 77 6.27 -20.16 19.49
C ASP A 77 6.09 -18.63 19.41
N GLU A 78 7.12 -17.91 18.97
CA GLU A 78 7.04 -16.46 18.74
C GLU A 78 6.06 -16.13 17.61
N ILE A 79 6.10 -16.89 16.52
CA ILE A 79 5.16 -16.74 15.40
C ILE A 79 3.73 -17.00 15.87
N LEU A 80 3.51 -18.06 16.66
CA LEU A 80 2.19 -18.39 17.19
C LEU A 80 1.66 -17.27 18.10
N LYS A 81 2.49 -16.76 19.03
CA LYS A 81 2.11 -15.64 19.90
C LYS A 81 1.76 -14.39 19.11
N GLU A 82 2.53 -14.06 18.09
CA GLU A 82 2.27 -12.90 17.23
C GLU A 82 0.96 -13.06 16.44
N ASN A 83 0.70 -14.26 15.91
CA ASN A 83 -0.53 -14.56 15.18
C ASN A 83 -1.76 -14.51 16.07
N LEU A 84 -1.69 -15.06 17.28
CA LEU A 84 -2.79 -14.95 18.26
C LEU A 84 -3.09 -13.50 18.63
N ARG A 85 -2.04 -12.66 18.78
CA ARG A 85 -2.23 -11.22 19.02
C ARG A 85 -2.91 -10.53 17.84
N LYS A 86 -2.49 -10.84 16.60
CA LYS A 86 -3.12 -10.31 15.38
C LYS A 86 -4.59 -10.72 15.27
N LEU A 87 -4.90 -11.99 15.56
CA LEU A 87 -6.28 -12.49 15.54
C LEU A 87 -7.17 -11.79 16.57
N LYS A 88 -6.66 -11.53 17.78
CA LYS A 88 -7.38 -10.73 18.79
C LYS A 88 -7.66 -9.31 18.31
N LEU A 89 -6.67 -8.63 17.74
CA LEU A 89 -6.85 -7.29 17.17
C LEU A 89 -7.88 -7.30 16.04
N ILE A 90 -7.82 -8.29 15.15
CA ILE A 90 -8.82 -8.45 14.10
C ILE A 90 -10.20 -8.65 14.72
N GLN A 91 -10.33 -9.50 15.73
CA GLN A 91 -11.60 -9.74 16.41
C GLN A 91 -12.14 -8.48 17.10
N GLU A 92 -11.29 -7.71 17.77
CA GLU A 92 -11.64 -6.44 18.40
C GLU A 92 -12.09 -5.40 17.37
N HIS A 93 -11.38 -5.27 16.25
CA HIS A 93 -11.68 -4.30 15.21
C HIS A 93 -12.76 -4.74 14.21
N SER A 94 -13.03 -6.04 14.11
CA SER A 94 -14.07 -6.62 13.25
C SER A 94 -15.40 -6.76 13.97
N LYS A 95 -15.44 -6.53 15.29
CA LYS A 95 -16.69 -6.23 15.99
C LYS A 95 -17.13 -4.83 15.53
N VAL A 96 -17.87 -4.82 14.44
CA VAL A 96 -18.60 -3.63 14.05
C VAL A 96 -19.88 -3.65 14.88
N ASP A 97 -19.91 -2.83 15.93
CA ASP A 97 -21.15 -2.54 16.66
C ASP A 97 -22.03 -1.69 15.74
N LEU A 98 -22.67 -2.35 14.78
CA LEU A 98 -23.65 -1.74 13.90
C LEU A 98 -24.93 -1.53 14.71
N GLU A 99 -25.45 -0.31 14.66
CA GLU A 99 -26.75 0.04 15.21
C GLU A 99 -27.82 -0.93 14.67
N GLU A 100 -28.71 -1.41 15.54
CA GLU A 100 -29.69 -2.46 15.18
C GLU A 100 -30.50 -2.08 13.93
N GLU A 101 -30.83 -0.79 13.79
CA GLU A 101 -31.52 -0.26 12.61
C GLU A 101 -30.72 -0.43 11.31
N VAL A 102 -29.41 -0.19 11.34
CA VAL A 102 -28.51 -0.34 10.19
C VAL A 102 -28.35 -1.82 9.83
N THR A 103 -28.23 -2.70 10.83
CA THR A 103 -28.15 -4.15 10.59
C THR A 103 -29.42 -4.68 9.95
N HIS A 104 -30.59 -4.24 10.42
CA HIS A 104 -31.88 -4.63 9.87
C HIS A 104 -32.03 -4.18 8.41
N GLN A 105 -31.64 -2.94 8.10
CA GLN A 105 -31.65 -2.44 6.72
C GLN A 105 -30.70 -3.22 5.80
N LEU A 106 -29.53 -3.62 6.29
CA LEU A 106 -28.58 -4.43 5.53
C LEU A 106 -29.14 -5.82 5.23
N ILE A 107 -29.76 -6.46 6.23
CA ILE A 107 -30.39 -7.78 6.10
C ILE A 107 -31.57 -7.72 5.12
N GLU A 108 -32.47 -6.75 5.27
CA GLU A 108 -33.59 -6.56 4.35
C GLU A 108 -33.11 -6.33 2.92
N ARG A 109 -32.06 -5.53 2.72
CA ARG A 109 -31.46 -5.31 1.41
C ARG A 109 -30.83 -6.59 0.84
N ALA A 110 -30.20 -7.42 1.65
CA ALA A 110 -29.62 -8.68 1.23
C ALA A 110 -30.70 -9.67 0.76
N ILE A 111 -31.82 -9.75 1.49
CA ILE A 111 -32.97 -10.61 1.15
C ILE A 111 -33.68 -10.10 -0.11
N THR A 112 -34.01 -8.81 -0.14
CA THR A 112 -34.83 -8.22 -1.21
C THR A 112 -34.02 -7.86 -2.47
N LYS A 113 -32.68 -7.86 -2.36
CA LYS A 113 -31.71 -7.38 -3.39
C LYS A 113 -31.99 -5.96 -3.86
N ARG A 114 -32.71 -5.17 -3.06
CA ARG A 114 -33.16 -3.81 -3.40
C ARG A 114 -32.89 -2.87 -2.22
N PRO A 115 -32.63 -1.58 -2.47
CA PRO A 115 -32.45 -0.61 -1.39
C PRO A 115 -33.74 -0.48 -0.56
N VAL A 116 -33.60 -0.38 0.76
CA VAL A 116 -34.72 -0.16 1.69
C VAL A 116 -35.32 1.22 1.41
N LYS A 117 -36.61 1.24 1.06
CA LYS A 117 -37.32 2.50 0.82
C LYS A 117 -37.52 3.21 2.15
N THR A 118 -36.99 4.43 2.28
CA THR A 118 -37.33 5.28 3.41
C THR A 118 -38.84 5.49 3.41
N LYS A 119 -39.50 5.15 4.52
CA LYS A 119 -40.93 5.41 4.71
C LYS A 119 -41.12 6.92 4.72
N VAL A 120 -41.44 7.49 3.56
CA VAL A 120 -41.84 8.90 3.47
C VAL A 120 -43.10 9.01 4.32
N LYS A 121 -43.00 9.74 5.44
CA LYS A 121 -44.17 10.08 6.25
C LYS A 121 -45.11 10.82 5.31
N LYS A 122 -46.22 10.18 4.93
CA LYS A 122 -47.27 10.85 4.17
C LYS A 122 -47.76 11.97 5.09
N GLY A 123 -47.43 13.21 4.73
CA GLY A 123 -47.94 14.37 5.45
C GLY A 123 -49.46 14.29 5.50
N VAL A 124 -50.06 14.77 6.58
CA VAL A 124 -51.50 14.94 6.69
C VAL A 124 -51.97 15.64 5.41
N GLN A 125 -52.79 14.95 4.62
CA GLN A 125 -53.34 15.52 3.39
C GLN A 125 -54.24 16.67 3.82
N LYS A 126 -53.76 17.91 3.67
CA LYS A 126 -54.62 19.09 3.80
C LYS A 126 -55.56 19.05 2.60
N THR A 127 -56.81 18.65 2.84
CA THR A 127 -57.88 18.77 1.85
C THR A 127 -58.11 20.26 1.58
N ALA A 128 -58.41 20.60 0.33
CA ALA A 128 -58.71 21.98 -0.05
C ALA A 128 -60.08 22.45 0.49
N PHE A 129 -60.94 21.50 0.86
CA PHE A 129 -62.28 21.77 1.39
C PHE A 129 -62.26 21.82 2.91
N THR A 130 -62.92 22.84 3.43
CA THR A 130 -63.20 23.03 4.85
C THR A 130 -64.62 22.58 5.17
N GLU A 131 -64.94 22.34 6.43
CA GLU A 131 -66.29 21.92 6.86
C GLU A 131 -67.37 22.95 6.46
N GLU A 132 -67.01 24.23 6.36
CA GLU A 132 -67.89 25.30 5.87
C GLU A 132 -68.25 25.17 4.39
N ASP A 133 -67.37 24.60 3.57
CA ASP A 133 -67.63 24.39 2.14
C ASP A 133 -68.65 23.26 1.94
N PHE A 134 -68.59 22.21 2.77
CA PHE A 134 -69.57 21.13 2.74
C PHE A 134 -70.97 21.61 3.13
N ALA A 135 -71.08 22.52 4.11
CA ALA A 135 -72.37 23.10 4.51
C ALA A 135 -73.02 23.92 3.38
N LYS A 136 -72.22 24.63 2.56
CA LYS A 136 -72.71 25.36 1.39
C LYS A 136 -73.21 24.42 0.30
N PHE A 137 -72.46 23.34 0.03
CA PHE A 137 -72.90 22.32 -0.93
C PHE A 137 -74.18 21.62 -0.50
N GLU A 138 -74.33 21.35 0.81
CA GLU A 138 -75.56 20.75 1.33
C GLU A 138 -76.77 21.66 1.11
N ALA A 139 -76.65 22.95 1.44
CA ALA A 139 -77.72 23.91 1.20
C ALA A 139 -78.09 24.02 -0.28
N GLU A 140 -77.10 24.10 -1.18
CA GLU A 140 -77.35 24.21 -2.63
C GLU A 140 -77.96 22.93 -3.22
N TYR A 141 -77.68 21.75 -2.65
CA TYR A 141 -78.20 20.47 -3.14
C TYR A 141 -79.63 20.18 -2.67
N PHE A 142 -80.06 20.73 -1.53
CA PHE A 142 -81.39 20.50 -0.95
C PHE A 142 -82.38 21.65 -1.17
N ASP A 143 -81.93 22.79 -1.72
CA ASP A 143 -82.78 23.92 -2.14
C ASP A 143 -83.23 23.83 -3.62
N GLU A 144 -82.97 22.70 -4.32
CA GLU A 144 -83.66 22.26 -5.56
C GLU A 144 -84.69 21.15 -5.29
#